data_AF-A0A8C9EBF9-F1
#
_entry.id   AF-A0A8C9EBF9-F1
#
_cell.length_a   1.000
_cell.length_b   1.000
_cell.length_c   1.000
_cell.angle_alpha   90.00
_cell.angle_beta   90.00
_cell.angle_gamma   90.00
#
_symmetry.space_group_name_H-M   'P 1'
#
loop_
_entity.id
_entity.type
_entity.pdbx_description
1 polymer ?
#
loop_
_entity_poly.entity_id
_entity_poly.type
_entity_poly.pdbx_seq_one_letter_code
_entity_poly.pdbx_strand_id
1 'polypeptide(L)'
;MLARWQHDPLRFLQRRSQERKQQLDDLLSESRLKGALEASKRRDVYQRCIQLKQAIDENKNALQKLRATEGRVPPGLPRRALPLLHSALLPAFWWAEEETEAAQWKVIADLLKQNQENEGALQALLSPAGLHEPFGISEQTYDFLGEIRKNAA
;
A
#
# COMPACT_ATOMS: atom_id res chain seq x y z
N MET A 1 9.50 15.54 24.73
CA MET A 1 8.48 15.34 23.66
C MET A 1 9.04 14.65 22.39
N LEU A 2 10.12 13.86 22.46
CA LEU A 2 10.80 13.29 21.28
C LEU A 2 10.30 11.89 20.85
N ALA A 3 9.44 11.24 21.63
CA ALA A 3 9.14 9.80 21.44
C ALA A 3 8.12 9.48 20.32
N ARG A 4 7.25 10.43 19.90
CA ARG A 4 6.19 10.13 18.91
C ARG A 4 6.72 9.94 17.48
N TRP A 5 7.90 10.45 17.18
CA TRP A 5 8.51 10.40 15.84
C TRP A 5 9.29 9.12 15.57
N GLN A 6 9.63 8.36 16.62
CA GLN A 6 10.45 7.15 16.49
C GLN A 6 9.67 5.94 15.97
N HIS A 7 8.35 5.90 16.19
CA HIS A 7 7.55 4.72 15.85
C HIS A 7 7.01 4.72 14.42
N ASP A 8 6.85 5.90 13.81
CA ASP A 8 6.39 6.00 12.42
C ASP A 8 6.83 7.32 11.75
N PRO A 9 8.12 7.44 11.38
CA PRO A 9 8.68 8.66 10.81
C PRO A 9 7.98 9.10 9.52
N LEU A 10 7.54 8.13 8.70
CA LEU A 10 6.86 8.38 7.43
C LEU A 10 5.44 8.90 7.65
N ARG A 11 4.63 8.29 8.52
CA ARG A 11 3.29 8.81 8.84
C ARG A 11 3.37 10.20 9.46
N PHE A 12 4.36 10.44 10.31
CA PHE A 12 4.58 11.76 10.88
C PHE A 12 4.86 12.79 9.77
N LEU A 13 5.83 12.51 8.89
CA LEU A 13 6.17 13.42 7.79
C LEU A 13 5.00 13.64 6.83
N GLN A 14 4.23 12.60 6.53
CA GLN A 14 3.03 12.68 5.70
C GLN A 14 2.00 13.63 6.29
N ARG A 15 1.68 13.48 7.60
CA ARG A 15 0.76 14.37 8.31
C ARG A 15 1.23 15.82 8.25
N ARG A 16 2.50 16.08 8.56
CA ARG A 16 3.08 17.44 8.53
C ARG A 16 3.10 18.03 7.11
N SER A 17 3.22 17.18 6.08
CA SER A 17 3.10 17.61 4.69
C SER A 17 1.67 18.05 4.36
N GLN A 18 0.66 17.30 4.82
CA GLN A 18 -0.74 17.65 4.67
C GLN A 18 -1.10 18.96 5.40
N GLU A 19 -0.59 19.15 6.63
CA GLU A 19 -0.79 20.38 7.41
C GLU A 19 -0.22 21.62 6.68
N ARG A 20 0.97 21.51 6.09
CA ARG A 20 1.54 22.61 5.29
C ARG A 20 0.82 22.84 3.97
N LYS A 21 0.29 21.78 3.35
CA LYS A 21 -0.56 21.92 2.15
C LYS A 21 -1.78 22.76 2.49
N GLN A 22 -2.44 22.47 3.62
CA GLN A 22 -3.55 23.29 4.11
C GLN A 22 -3.11 24.74 4.34
N GLN A 23 -1.96 24.98 4.99
CA GLN A 23 -1.44 26.34 5.20
C GLN A 23 -1.18 27.10 3.89
N LEU A 24 -0.75 26.42 2.83
CA LEU A 24 -0.55 27.01 1.51
C LEU A 24 -1.89 27.35 0.86
N ASP A 25 -2.87 26.45 0.92
CA ASP A 25 -4.21 26.65 0.37
C ASP A 25 -4.94 27.81 1.09
N ASP A 26 -4.76 27.93 2.41
CA ASP A 26 -5.29 29.04 3.22
C ASP A 26 -4.63 30.37 2.82
N LEU A 27 -3.31 30.38 2.62
CA LEU A 27 -2.53 31.56 2.23
C LEU A 27 -2.84 32.00 0.79
N LEU A 28 -3.08 31.04 -0.10
CA LEU A 28 -3.57 31.29 -1.46
C LEU A 28 -4.96 31.91 -1.43
N SER A 29 -5.88 31.35 -0.63
CA SER A 29 -7.22 31.91 -0.42
C SER A 29 -7.16 33.33 0.15
N GLU A 30 -6.29 33.57 1.13
CA GLU A 30 -6.07 34.87 1.75
C GLU A 30 -5.53 35.91 0.75
N SER A 31 -4.63 35.50 -0.16
CA SER A 31 -4.11 36.38 -1.22
C SER A 31 -5.15 36.70 -2.30
N ARG A 32 -6.05 35.76 -2.61
CA ARG A 32 -7.10 35.90 -3.64
C ARG A 32 -8.28 36.77 -3.18
N LEU A 33 -8.68 36.65 -1.91
CA LEU A 33 -9.79 37.43 -1.34
C LEU A 33 -9.48 38.92 -1.17
N LYS A 34 -8.22 39.32 -1.34
CA LYS A 34 -7.74 40.68 -1.03
C LYS A 34 -7.33 41.39 -2.31
N GLY A 35 -8.33 41.78 -3.13
CA GLY A 35 -8.16 42.66 -4.30
C GLY A 35 -7.50 44.03 -4.02
N ALA A 36 -7.13 44.32 -2.77
CA ALA A 36 -6.29 45.44 -2.35
C ALA A 36 -5.35 45.03 -1.18
N LEU A 37 -4.44 44.07 -1.40
CA LEU A 37 -3.47 43.68 -0.37
C LEU A 37 -2.48 44.84 -0.12
N GLU A 38 -2.70 45.58 0.96
CA GLU A 38 -1.78 46.62 1.47
C GLU A 38 -0.32 46.18 1.41
N ALA A 39 0.62 47.11 1.13
CA ALA A 39 2.04 46.78 0.96
C ALA A 39 2.65 46.07 2.19
N SER A 40 2.12 46.31 3.40
CA SER A 40 2.48 45.57 4.60
C SER A 40 2.05 44.10 4.54
N LYS A 41 0.77 43.84 4.21
CA LYS A 41 0.22 42.49 4.13
C LYS A 41 0.85 41.68 3.00
N ARG A 42 1.26 42.33 1.90
CA ARG A 42 2.07 41.71 0.84
C ARG A 42 3.39 41.18 1.39
N ARG A 43 4.13 42.01 2.13
CA ARG A 43 5.38 41.62 2.77
C ARG A 43 5.19 40.46 3.74
N ASP A 44 4.12 40.46 4.52
CA ASP A 44 3.79 39.37 5.45
C ASP A 44 3.50 38.05 4.73
N VAL A 45 2.73 38.10 3.62
CA VAL A 45 2.44 36.95 2.77
C VAL A 45 3.73 36.39 2.14
N TYR A 46 4.60 37.25 1.61
CA TYR A 46 5.91 36.84 1.09
C TYR A 46 6.78 36.18 2.16
N GLN A 47 6.82 36.75 3.37
CA GLN A 47 7.60 36.20 4.47
C GLN A 47 7.09 34.81 4.89
N ARG A 48 5.77 34.62 4.96
CA ARG A 48 5.16 33.31 5.23
C ARG A 48 5.45 32.29 4.13
N CYS A 49 5.47 32.71 2.85
CA CYS A 49 5.87 31.84 1.74
C CYS A 49 7.33 31.36 1.86
N ILE A 50 8.25 32.25 2.28
CA ILE A 50 9.66 31.90 2.50
C ILE A 50 9.78 30.85 3.61
N GLN A 51 9.07 31.06 4.72
CA GLN A 51 9.05 30.11 5.85
C GLN A 51 8.49 28.74 5.45
N LEU A 52 7.38 28.72 4.70
CA LEU A 52 6.79 27.48 4.19
C LEU A 52 7.74 26.76 3.25
N LYS A 53 8.40 27.48 2.35
CA LYS A 53 9.40 26.92 1.44
C LYS A 53 10.56 26.27 2.21
N GLN A 54 11.13 26.99 3.18
CA GLN A 54 12.21 26.47 4.01
C GLN A 54 11.78 25.20 4.75
N ALA A 55 10.60 25.21 5.37
CA ALA A 55 10.09 24.02 6.05
C ALA A 55 9.93 22.84 5.05
N ILE A 56 9.42 23.09 3.84
CA ILE A 56 9.26 22.07 2.79
C ILE A 56 10.61 21.45 2.43
N ASP A 57 11.63 22.26 2.25
CA ASP A 57 12.99 21.80 1.97
C ASP A 57 13.58 20.97 3.13
N GLU A 58 13.34 21.39 4.39
CA GLU A 58 13.73 20.61 5.58
C GLU A 58 13.06 19.23 5.63
N ASN A 59 11.75 19.16 5.34
CA ASN A 59 11.04 17.88 5.28
C ASN A 59 11.52 17.01 4.11
N LYS A 60 11.85 17.61 2.96
CA LYS A 60 12.40 16.89 1.82
C LYS A 60 13.77 16.28 2.16
N ASN A 61 14.63 17.03 2.85
CA ASN A 61 15.91 16.54 3.35
C ASN A 61 15.73 15.41 4.38
N ALA A 62 14.82 15.58 5.35
CA ALA A 62 14.49 14.53 6.32
C ALA A 62 13.99 13.25 5.64
N LEU A 63 13.15 13.38 4.61
CA LEU A 63 12.65 12.25 3.83
C LEU A 63 13.78 11.57 3.02
N GLN A 64 14.71 12.33 2.46
CA GLN A 64 15.91 11.77 1.81
C GLN A 64 16.79 11.01 2.81
N LYS A 65 16.95 11.52 4.04
CA LYS A 65 17.67 10.82 5.12
C LYS A 65 16.99 9.51 5.53
N LEU A 66 15.66 9.49 5.58
CA LEU A 66 14.89 8.27 5.82
C LEU A 66 15.02 7.27 4.65
N ARG A 67 14.99 7.73 3.40
CA ARG A 67 15.22 6.85 2.25
C ARG A 67 16.64 6.29 2.18
N ALA A 68 17.63 7.07 2.58
CA ALA A 68 19.01 6.62 2.67
C ALA A 68 19.22 5.58 3.79
N THR A 69 18.38 5.60 4.83
CA THR A 69 18.41 4.61 5.92
C THR A 69 17.57 3.36 5.62
N GLU A 70 16.54 3.47 4.77
CA GLU A 70 15.81 2.34 4.16
C GLU A 70 16.65 1.56 3.14
N GLY A 71 17.82 2.07 2.73
CA GLY A 71 18.80 1.36 1.90
C GLY A 71 19.43 0.13 2.58
N ARG A 72 18.99 -0.22 3.79
CA ARG A 72 19.43 -1.42 4.52
C ARG A 72 18.28 -2.10 5.26
N VAL A 73 17.19 -2.39 4.55
CA VAL A 73 16.17 -3.35 5.02
C VAL A 73 15.82 -4.28 3.84
N PRO A 74 15.92 -5.61 4.00
CA PRO A 74 15.49 -6.53 2.96
C PRO A 74 13.97 -6.36 2.75
N PRO A 75 13.48 -6.37 1.50
CA PRO A 75 12.10 -6.00 1.24
C PRO A 75 11.14 -7.08 1.75
N GLY A 76 10.11 -6.67 2.50
CA GLY A 76 8.78 -7.19 2.16
C GLY A 76 7.97 -7.97 3.19
N LEU A 77 8.12 -7.84 4.51
CA LEU A 77 7.13 -8.45 5.42
C LEU A 77 6.43 -7.41 6.32
N PRO A 78 5.10 -7.21 6.14
CA PRO A 78 4.34 -6.35 7.05
C PRO A 78 4.32 -6.97 8.45
N ARG A 79 4.39 -6.11 9.48
CA ARG A 79 4.39 -6.44 10.94
C ARG A 79 3.31 -7.41 11.43
N ARG A 80 2.33 -7.78 10.61
CA ARG A 80 1.29 -8.77 10.91
C ARG A 80 1.73 -10.22 10.71
N ALA A 81 2.86 -10.48 10.04
CA ALA A 81 3.34 -11.82 9.73
C ALA A 81 4.37 -12.38 10.74
N LEU A 82 4.72 -11.63 11.79
CA LEU A 82 5.68 -12.10 12.80
C LEU A 82 5.30 -13.47 13.42
N PRO A 83 4.03 -13.77 13.72
CA PRO A 83 3.63 -15.09 14.23
C PRO A 83 3.84 -16.22 13.20
N LEU A 84 3.75 -15.91 11.90
CA LEU A 84 3.95 -16.89 10.82
C LEU A 84 5.43 -17.26 10.70
N LEU A 85 6.32 -16.27 10.79
CA LEU A 85 7.77 -16.49 10.75
C LEU A 85 8.31 -17.35 11.92
N HIS A 86 7.58 -17.45 13.02
CA HIS A 86 7.97 -18.21 14.21
C HIS A 86 7.13 -19.47 14.45
N SER A 87 6.19 -19.79 13.56
CA SER A 87 5.41 -21.04 13.64
C SER A 87 6.21 -22.17 12.98
N ALA A 88 6.75 -23.08 13.79
CA ALA A 88 7.42 -24.30 13.33
C ALA A 88 6.46 -25.34 12.68
N LEU A 89 5.17 -25.01 12.59
CA LEU A 89 4.10 -25.87 12.04
C LEU A 89 3.54 -25.34 10.72
N LEU A 90 4.19 -24.36 10.08
CA LEU A 90 3.79 -24.01 8.73
C LEU A 90 4.09 -25.19 7.81
N PRO A 91 3.11 -25.65 7.01
CA PRO A 91 3.37 -26.57 5.91
C PRO A 91 4.52 -26.04 5.06
N ALA A 92 5.27 -26.93 4.41
CA ALA A 92 6.24 -26.53 3.41
C ALA A 92 5.58 -25.52 2.45
N PHE A 93 6.31 -24.46 2.09
CA PHE A 93 5.82 -23.46 1.18
C PHE A 93 5.41 -24.14 -0.14
N TRP A 94 4.12 -24.14 -0.48
CA TRP A 94 3.62 -24.70 -1.75
C TRP A 94 3.41 -23.64 -2.83
N TRP A 95 3.73 -22.38 -2.53
CA TRP A 95 3.64 -21.32 -3.53
C TRP A 95 4.86 -21.40 -4.45
N ALA A 96 4.58 -21.52 -5.75
CA ALA A 96 5.54 -21.53 -6.86
C ALA A 96 6.31 -22.84 -7.08
N GLU A 97 5.65 -24.00 -7.02
CA GLU A 97 6.18 -25.17 -7.75
C GLU A 97 6.02 -24.90 -9.25
N GLU A 98 7.14 -24.75 -9.96
CA GLU A 98 7.21 -24.36 -11.38
C GLU A 98 6.31 -25.24 -12.27
N GLU A 99 6.24 -26.54 -11.99
CA GLU A 99 5.41 -27.47 -12.76
C GLU A 99 3.90 -27.24 -12.53
N THR A 100 3.49 -27.01 -11.29
CA THR A 100 2.10 -26.72 -10.94
C THR A 100 1.66 -25.37 -11.47
N GLU A 101 2.55 -24.38 -11.40
CA GLU A 101 2.30 -23.03 -11.87
C GLU A 101 2.27 -23.00 -13.40
N ALA A 102 3.16 -23.72 -14.09
CA ALA A 102 3.12 -23.88 -15.54
C ALA A 102 1.83 -24.57 -16.01
N ALA A 103 1.37 -25.61 -15.29
CA ALA A 103 0.09 -26.25 -15.57
C ALA A 103 -1.10 -25.29 -15.37
N GLN A 104 -1.08 -24.50 -14.29
CA GLN A 104 -2.10 -23.47 -14.02
C GLN A 104 -2.10 -22.39 -15.10
N TRP A 105 -0.93 -21.85 -15.46
CA TRP A 105 -0.80 -20.85 -16.52
C TRP A 105 -1.27 -21.39 -17.87
N LYS A 106 -1.06 -22.66 -18.16
CA LYS A 106 -1.57 -23.31 -19.38
C LYS A 106 -3.10 -23.32 -19.42
N VAL A 107 -3.75 -23.72 -18.32
CA VAL A 107 -5.22 -23.69 -18.21
C VAL A 107 -5.77 -22.28 -18.39
N ILE A 108 -5.13 -21.28 -17.78
CA ILE A 108 -5.51 -19.87 -17.92
C ILE A 108 -5.32 -19.39 -19.37
N ALA A 109 -4.20 -19.73 -20.01
CA ALA A 109 -3.91 -19.35 -21.38
C ALA A 109 -4.90 -19.96 -22.37
N ASP A 110 -5.23 -21.24 -22.20
CA ASP A 110 -6.20 -21.96 -23.03
C ASP A 110 -7.61 -21.34 -22.88
N LEU A 111 -8.02 -21.02 -21.65
CA LEU A 111 -9.27 -20.31 -21.37
C LEU A 111 -9.32 -18.92 -22.02
N LEU A 112 -8.24 -18.15 -21.92
CA LEU A 112 -8.16 -16.81 -22.52
C LEU A 112 -8.23 -16.87 -24.04
N LYS A 113 -7.60 -17.86 -24.66
CA LYS A 113 -7.66 -18.10 -26.10
C LYS A 113 -9.10 -18.44 -26.51
N GLN A 114 -9.75 -19.36 -25.81
CA GLN A 114 -11.14 -19.71 -26.03
C GLN A 114 -12.09 -18.51 -25.87
N ASN A 115 -11.82 -17.62 -24.91
CA ASN A 115 -12.60 -16.41 -24.69
C ASN A 115 -12.43 -15.39 -25.82
N GLN A 116 -11.25 -15.30 -26.44
CA GLN A 116 -11.02 -14.44 -27.60
C GLN A 116 -11.76 -14.96 -28.85
N GLU A 117 -11.87 -16.27 -29.00
CA GLU A 117 -12.53 -16.91 -30.14
C GLU A 117 -14.07 -16.86 -30.05
N ASN A 118 -14.64 -16.80 -28.83
CA ASN A 118 -16.08 -16.89 -28.57
C ASN A 118 -16.73 -15.57 -28.10
N GLU A 119 -16.34 -14.43 -28.69
CA GLU A 119 -16.91 -13.10 -28.42
C GLU A 119 -16.85 -12.62 -26.94
N GLY A 120 -15.97 -13.22 -26.14
CA GLY A 120 -15.65 -12.77 -24.78
C GLY A 120 -15.88 -13.80 -23.67
N ALA A 121 -15.31 -13.51 -22.49
CA ALA A 121 -15.31 -14.40 -21.33
C ALA A 121 -16.71 -14.70 -20.76
N LEU A 122 -17.70 -13.87 -21.07
CA LEU A 122 -19.06 -14.03 -20.54
C LEU A 122 -19.76 -15.26 -21.12
N GLN A 123 -19.52 -15.61 -22.39
CA GLN A 123 -20.15 -16.79 -22.99
C GLN A 123 -19.61 -18.08 -22.37
N ALA A 124 -18.31 -18.14 -22.06
CA ALA A 124 -17.70 -19.29 -21.39
C ALA A 124 -18.19 -19.44 -19.94
N LEU A 125 -18.30 -18.34 -19.19
CA LEU A 125 -18.72 -18.34 -17.78
C LEU A 125 -20.23 -18.60 -17.59
N LEU A 126 -21.05 -18.25 -18.58
CA LEU A 126 -22.51 -18.42 -18.54
C LEU A 126 -22.98 -19.66 -19.33
N SER A 127 -22.05 -20.44 -19.89
CA SER A 127 -22.38 -21.63 -20.64
C SER A 127 -22.99 -22.69 -19.71
N PRO A 128 -24.17 -23.23 -20.01
CA PRO A 128 -24.80 -24.28 -19.18
C PRO A 128 -24.02 -25.60 -19.16
N ALA A 129 -23.00 -25.76 -20.01
CA ALA A 129 -22.05 -26.88 -19.96
C ALA A 129 -20.92 -26.69 -18.94
N GLY A 130 -20.68 -25.46 -18.49
CA GLY A 130 -19.65 -25.11 -17.51
C GLY A 130 -20.21 -25.10 -16.09
N LEU A 131 -20.45 -26.27 -15.51
CA LEU A 131 -20.66 -26.38 -14.07
C LEU A 131 -19.34 -26.03 -13.37
N HIS A 132 -19.14 -24.75 -13.06
CA HIS A 132 -18.04 -24.32 -12.20
C HIS A 132 -18.35 -24.76 -10.76
N GLU A 133 -17.64 -25.78 -10.27
CA GLU A 133 -17.58 -26.08 -8.84
C GLU A 133 -17.16 -24.81 -8.08
N PRO A 134 -17.91 -24.36 -7.07
CA PRO A 134 -17.50 -23.25 -6.22
C PRO A 134 -16.11 -23.56 -5.66
N PHE A 135 -15.17 -22.61 -5.78
CA PHE A 135 -13.84 -22.82 -5.22
C PHE A 135 -13.93 -23.11 -3.72
N GLY A 136 -13.24 -24.16 -3.27
CA GLY A 136 -13.20 -24.56 -1.87
C GLY A 136 -12.49 -23.50 -1.04
N ILE A 137 -13.25 -22.71 -0.27
CA ILE A 137 -12.72 -21.64 0.60
C ILE A 137 -11.80 -22.20 1.70
N SER A 138 -11.89 -23.51 1.96
CA SER A 138 -11.02 -24.27 2.85
C SER A 138 -9.54 -24.23 2.44
N GLU A 139 -9.23 -24.09 1.15
CA GLU A 139 -7.85 -24.02 0.67
C GLU A 139 -7.28 -22.59 0.72
N GLN A 140 -8.15 -21.58 0.84
CA GLN A 140 -7.76 -20.18 0.79
C GLN A 140 -7.29 -19.65 2.15
N THR A 141 -7.67 -20.33 3.25
CA THR A 141 -7.36 -19.87 4.60
C THR A 141 -6.87 -21.03 5.46
N TYR A 142 -5.58 -21.02 5.78
CA TYR A 142 -5.03 -21.93 6.79
C TYR A 142 -5.65 -21.61 8.16
N ASP A 143 -6.43 -22.53 8.72
CA ASP A 143 -7.06 -22.37 10.03
C ASP A 143 -6.08 -22.72 11.16
N PHE A 144 -5.32 -21.71 11.60
CA PHE A 144 -4.37 -21.83 12.70
C PHE A 144 -5.01 -22.36 14.00
N LEU A 145 -6.26 -21.98 14.29
CA LEU A 145 -6.93 -22.38 15.54
C LEU A 145 -7.46 -23.81 15.47
N GLY A 146 -7.84 -24.27 14.28
CA GLY A 146 -8.17 -25.67 14.01
C GLY A 146 -6.97 -26.58 14.18
N GLU A 147 -5.82 -26.22 13.61
CA GLU A 147 -4.60 -27.04 13.67
C GLU A 147 -3.98 -27.10 15.06
N ILE A 148 -4.00 -26.01 15.84
CA ILE A 148 -3.54 -26.04 17.24
C ILE A 148 -4.38 -27.00 18.08
N ARG A 149 -5.70 -27.08 17.81
CA ARG A 149 -6.59 -27.99 18.54
C ARG A 149 -6.38 -29.46 18.17
N LYS A 150 -6.05 -29.77 16.92
CA LYS A 150 -5.72 -31.14 16.47
C LYS A 150 -4.40 -31.64 17.04
N ASN A 151 -3.41 -30.76 17.19
CA ASN A 151 -2.09 -31.12 17.74
C ASN A 151 -2.04 -31.19 19.28
N ALA A 152 -3.11 -30.76 19.97
CA ALA A 152 -3.22 -30.76 21.43
C ALA A 152 -4.06 -31.92 21.98
N ALA A 153 -4.62 -32.77 21.11
CA ALA A 153 -5.33 -34.00 21.45
C ALA A 153 -4.43 -35.22 21.17
#